data_AF-A0A829FB86-F1
#
_entry.id   AF-A0A829FB86-F1
#
_cell.length_a   1.000
_cell.length_b   1.000
_cell.length_c   1.000
_cell.angle_alpha   90.00
_cell.angle_beta   90.00
_cell.angle_gamma   90.00
#
_symmetry.space_group_name_H-M   'P 1'
#
loop_
_entity.id
_entity.type
_entity.pdbx_description
1 polymer ?
#
loop_
_entity_poly.entity_id
_entity_poly.type
_entity_poly.pdbx_seq_one_letter_code
_entity_poly.pdbx_strand_id
1 'polypeptide(L)'
;MKILAEILVSLKGEKAAVITQTEEETQTLQESIKKNSYGLENCQIIPLSLAKGLEFDHVILYPFENDGDEQRRRRQMYTAISRGMKSIVVLERAT
;
A
#
# COMPACT_ATOMS: atom_id res chain seq x y z
N MET A 1 11.83 2.12 0.39
CA MET A 1 11.42 3.51 0.69
C MET A 1 11.53 4.45 -0.51
N LYS A 2 12.68 4.56 -1.20
CA LYS A 2 12.87 5.47 -2.36
C LYS A 2 11.77 5.34 -3.43
N ILE A 3 11.44 4.11 -3.86
CA ILE A 3 10.43 3.90 -4.90
C ILE A 3 9.02 4.35 -4.48
N LEU A 4 8.66 4.18 -3.21
CA LEU A 4 7.38 4.63 -2.69
C LEU A 4 7.29 6.16 -2.74
N ALA A 5 8.37 6.86 -2.38
CA ALA A 5 8.44 8.31 -2.48
C ALA A 5 8.35 8.78 -3.95
N GLU A 6 9.04 8.12 -4.88
CA GLU A 6 8.98 8.43 -6.31
C GLU A 6 7.57 8.26 -6.89
N ILE A 7 6.88 7.18 -6.52
CA ILE A 7 5.47 6.97 -6.90
C ILE A 7 4.61 8.11 -6.37
N LEU A 8 4.73 8.46 -5.09
CA LEU A 8 3.91 9.51 -4.49
C LEU A 8 4.18 10.90 -5.09
N VAL A 9 5.43 11.21 -5.46
CA VAL A 9 5.76 12.43 -6.21
C VAL A 9 5.11 12.42 -7.60
N SER A 10 5.07 11.26 -8.28
CA SER A 10 4.45 11.12 -9.60
C SER A 10 2.94 11.39 -9.61
N LEU A 11 2.27 11.22 -8.45
CA LEU A 11 0.86 11.52 -8.25
C LEU A 11 0.56 13.02 -8.07
N LYS A 12 1.57 13.90 -8.09
CA LYS A 12 1.43 15.36 -8.08
C LYS A 12 0.54 15.89 -6.94
N GLY A 13 0.58 15.23 -5.78
CA GLY A 13 -0.19 15.61 -4.60
C GLY A 13 -1.61 15.06 -4.55
N GLU A 14 -2.06 14.24 -5.50
CA GLU A 14 -3.32 13.48 -5.36
C GLU A 14 -3.25 12.52 -4.16
N LYS A 15 -4.42 12.24 -3.57
CA LYS A 15 -4.52 11.36 -2.39
C LYS A 15 -4.26 9.91 -2.78
N ALA A 16 -3.41 9.24 -2.02
CA ALA A 16 -3.11 7.83 -2.21
C ALA A 16 -3.30 7.03 -0.92
N ALA A 17 -3.60 5.75 -1.07
CA ALA A 17 -3.57 4.77 0.01
C ALA A 17 -2.50 3.71 -0.27
N VAL A 18 -1.60 3.52 0.69
CA VAL A 18 -0.70 2.37 0.73
C VAL A 18 -1.37 1.27 1.55
N ILE A 19 -1.69 0.16 0.88
CA ILE A 19 -2.30 -1.01 1.52
C ILE A 19 -1.21 -2.03 1.84
N THR A 20 -1.06 -2.33 3.13
CA THR A 20 -0.18 -3.38 3.67
C THR A 20 -0.99 -4.64 3.98
N GLN A 21 -0.32 -5.78 4.12
CA GLN A 21 -1.01 -7.04 4.39
C GLN A 21 -1.46 -7.14 5.85
N THR A 22 -0.64 -6.65 6.79
CA THR A 22 -0.90 -6.72 8.24
C THR A 22 -0.81 -5.38 8.96
N GLU A 23 -1.36 -5.33 10.17
CA GLU A 23 -1.23 -4.16 11.07
C GLU A 23 0.23 -3.92 11.47
N GLU A 24 1.00 -4.98 11.73
CA GLU A 24 2.42 -4.90 12.08
C GLU A 24 3.25 -4.27 10.94
N GLU A 25 3.01 -4.67 9.70
CA GLU A 25 3.64 -4.04 8.52
C GLU A 25 3.26 -2.57 8.38
N THR A 26 2.00 -2.24 8.68
CA THR A 26 1.51 -0.84 8.67
C THR A 26 2.32 0.01 9.64
N GLN A 27 2.48 -0.46 10.88
CA GLN A 27 3.22 0.25 11.92
C GLN A 27 4.70 0.39 11.55
N THR A 28 5.33 -0.70 11.12
CA THR A 28 6.73 -0.72 10.69
C THR A 28 7.00 0.26 9.55
N LEU A 29 6.10 0.30 8.56
CA LEU A 29 6.21 1.22 7.43
C LEU A 29 6.01 2.67 7.87
N GLN A 30 5.02 2.96 8.71
CA GLN A 30 4.78 4.29 9.27
C GLN A 30 5.99 4.82 10.06
N GLU A 31 6.61 3.99 10.90
CA GLU A 31 7.82 4.34 11.64
C GLU A 31 9.00 4.61 10.70
N SER A 32 9.18 3.76 9.68
CA SER A 32 10.23 3.93 8.66
C SER A 32 10.07 5.24 7.90
N ILE A 33 8.83 5.66 7.61
CA ILE A 33 8.54 6.92 6.93
C ILE A 33 8.85 8.12 7.82
N LYS A 34 8.40 8.08 9.08
CA LYS A 34 8.68 9.13 10.07
C LYS A 34 10.18 9.34 10.23
N LYS A 35 10.95 8.26 10.37
CA LYS A 35 12.41 8.30 10.58
C LYS A 35 13.15 8.92 9.40
N ASN A 36 12.68 8.71 8.17
CA ASN A 36 13.35 9.18 6.96
C ASN A 36 12.76 10.48 6.40
N SER A 37 11.87 11.14 7.15
CA SER A 37 11.25 12.43 6.78
C SER A 37 10.63 12.46 5.38
N TYR A 38 10.10 11.33 4.90
CA TYR A 38 9.34 11.31 3.65
C TYR A 38 8.00 12.03 3.91
N GLY A 39 7.83 13.21 3.32
CA GLY A 39 6.59 13.99 3.41
C GLY A 39 5.44 13.26 2.74
N LEU A 40 4.62 12.57 3.55
CA LEU A 40 3.50 11.74 3.09
C LEU A 40 2.14 12.37 3.42
N GLU A 41 2.04 13.70 3.38
CA GLU A 41 0.84 14.42 3.82
C GLU A 41 -0.44 14.01 3.07
N ASN A 42 -0.30 13.55 1.83
CA ASN A 42 -1.41 13.09 0.99
C ASN A 42 -1.46 11.55 0.84
N CYS A 43 -0.79 10.81 1.73
CA CYS A 43 -0.73 9.36 1.70
C CYS A 43 -1.21 8.75 3.02
N GLN A 44 -2.27 7.94 2.95
CA GLN A 44 -2.71 7.11 4.06
C GLN A 44 -2.04 5.74 3.97
N ILE A 45 -1.63 5.18 5.11
CA ILE A 45 -1.12 3.80 5.20
C ILE A 45 -2.10 3.01 6.04
N ILE A 46 -2.65 1.93 5.48
CA ILE A 46 -3.75 1.19 6.07
C ILE A 46 -3.58 -0.31 5.85
N PRO A 47 -3.82 -1.16 6.86
CA PRO A 47 -3.81 -2.60 6.67
C PRO A 47 -5.00 -3.05 5.83
N LEU A 48 -4.84 -4.13 5.08
CA LEU A 48 -5.89 -4.72 4.24
C LEU A 48 -7.18 -5.01 5.01
N SER A 49 -7.07 -5.40 6.29
CA SER A 49 -8.22 -5.65 7.17
C SER A 49 -9.15 -4.43 7.30
N LEU A 50 -8.58 -3.22 7.31
CA LEU A 50 -9.30 -1.96 7.47
C LEU A 50 -9.63 -1.27 6.12
N ALA A 51 -9.01 -1.70 5.03
CA ALA A 51 -9.29 -1.18 3.69
C ALA A 51 -10.64 -1.67 3.12
N LYS A 52 -11.24 -2.71 3.71
CA LYS A 52 -12.49 -3.32 3.19
C LYS A 52 -13.66 -2.33 3.25
N GLY A 53 -14.31 -2.12 2.10
CA GLY A 53 -15.44 -1.20 1.98
C GLY A 53 -15.04 0.27 1.80
N LEU A 54 -13.74 0.56 1.77
CA LEU A 54 -13.21 1.87 1.40
C LEU A 54 -12.82 1.89 -0.08
N GLU A 55 -12.79 3.09 -0.66
CA GLU A 55 -12.34 3.34 -2.02
C GLU A 55 -11.35 4.50 -2.01
N PHE A 56 -10.34 4.41 -2.87
CA PHE A 56 -9.26 5.40 -2.97
C PHE A 56 -8.95 5.67 -4.44
N ASP A 57 -8.65 6.92 -4.76
CA ASP A 57 -8.25 7.32 -6.12
C ASP A 57 -7.02 6.53 -6.58
N HIS A 58 -5.97 6.53 -5.76
CA HIS A 58 -4.73 5.84 -6.04
C HIS A 58 -4.43 4.83 -4.94
N VAL A 59 -4.21 3.58 -5.34
CA VAL A 59 -3.83 2.51 -4.41
C VAL A 59 -2.42 2.02 -4.74
N ILE A 60 -1.59 1.90 -3.71
CA ILE A 60 -0.26 1.31 -3.77
C ILE A 60 -0.28 0.07 -2.88
N LEU A 61 -0.21 -1.12 -3.47
CA LEU A 61 -0.07 -2.36 -2.72
C LEU A 61 1.38 -2.48 -2.30
N TYR A 62 1.63 -2.40 -1.00
CA TYR A 62 2.93 -2.75 -0.43
C TYR A 62 3.14 -4.26 -0.56
N PRO A 63 4.39 -4.76 -0.72
CA PRO A 63 4.60 -6.15 -1.08
C PRO A 63 3.96 -7.12 -0.09
N PHE A 64 3.07 -7.98 -0.61
CA PHE A 64 2.43 -9.05 0.15
C PHE A 64 3.41 -10.21 0.31
N GLU A 65 3.55 -10.71 1.53
CA GLU A 65 4.32 -11.91 1.78
C GLU A 65 3.58 -13.14 1.24
N ASN A 66 4.36 -14.07 0.69
CA ASN A 66 3.84 -15.35 0.26
C ASN A 66 3.92 -16.33 1.42
N ASP A 67 2.77 -16.59 2.07
CA ASP A 67 2.65 -17.56 3.16
C ASP A 67 2.47 -19.00 2.65
N GLY A 68 2.56 -19.23 1.33
CA GLY A 68 2.34 -20.53 0.70
C GLY A 68 0.87 -20.85 0.41
N ASP A 69 -0.09 -20.03 0.85
CA ASP A 69 -1.51 -20.16 0.52
C ASP A 69 -1.87 -19.22 -0.65
N GLU A 70 -1.73 -19.74 -1.87
CA GLU A 70 -2.04 -19.01 -3.10
C GLU A 70 -3.50 -18.52 -3.15
N GLN A 71 -4.44 -19.29 -2.60
CA GLN A 71 -5.86 -18.96 -2.63
C GLN A 71 -6.16 -17.78 -1.71
N ARG A 72 -5.58 -17.78 -0.51
CA ARG A 72 -5.65 -16.65 0.41
C ARG A 72 -4.98 -15.42 -0.19
N ARG A 73 -3.77 -15.56 -0.74
CA ARG A 73 -3.05 -14.46 -1.38
C ARG A 73 -3.86 -13.84 -2.52
N ARG A 74 -4.46 -14.66 -3.40
CA ARG A 74 -5.31 -14.16 -4.49
C ARG A 74 -6.51 -13.37 -3.97
N ARG A 75 -7.20 -13.86 -2.93
CA ARG A 75 -8.32 -13.13 -2.32
C ARG A 75 -7.88 -11.79 -1.72
N GLN A 76 -6.73 -11.77 -1.05
CA GLN A 76 -6.17 -10.57 -0.45
C GLN A 76 -5.78 -9.53 -1.51
N MET A 77 -5.06 -9.96 -2.55
CA MET A 77 -4.70 -9.10 -3.69
C MET A 77 -5.93 -8.55 -4.39
N TYR A 78 -6.93 -9.40 -4.68
CA TYR A 78 -8.19 -8.95 -5.28
C TYR A 78 -8.86 -7.88 -4.42
N THR A 79 -8.94 -8.10 -3.10
CA THR A 79 -9.56 -7.16 -2.17
C THR A 79 -8.84 -5.81 -2.17
N ALA A 80 -7.50 -5.80 -2.19
CA ALA A 80 -6.68 -4.60 -2.21
C ALA A 80 -6.76 -3.84 -3.54
N ILE A 81 -6.62 -4.57 -4.66
CA ILE A 81 -6.71 -4.02 -6.03
C ILE A 81 -8.09 -3.38 -6.23
N SER A 82 -9.16 -4.04 -5.80
CA SER A 82 -10.53 -3.55 -6.00
C SER A 82 -10.87 -2.29 -5.17
N ARG A 83 -9.94 -1.72 -4.39
CA ARG A 83 -10.15 -0.45 -3.68
C ARG A 83 -9.71 0.76 -4.52
N GLY A 84 -8.95 0.55 -5.60
CA GLY A 84 -8.41 1.62 -6.44
C GLY A 84 -9.37 2.05 -7.54
N MET A 85 -9.58 3.37 -7.67
CA MET A 85 -10.55 3.96 -8.60
C MET A 85 -9.91 4.57 -9.86
N LYS A 86 -8.70 5.13 -9.76
CA LYS A 86 -7.97 5.72 -10.89
C LYS A 86 -6.72 4.93 -11.26
N SER A 87 -5.88 4.60 -10.28
CA SER A 87 -4.66 3.83 -10.53
C SER A 87 -4.31 2.87 -9.41
N ILE A 88 -3.64 1.78 -9.80
CA ILE A 88 -3.18 0.74 -8.90
C ILE A 88 -1.72 0.47 -9.22
N VAL A 89 -0.86 0.54 -8.20
CA VAL A 89 0.55 0.17 -8.29
C VAL A 89 0.79 -1.01 -7.36
N VAL A 90 1.38 -2.08 -7.88
CA VAL A 90 1.74 -3.26 -7.08
C VAL A 90 3.25 -3.28 -6.93
N LEU A 91 3.72 -3.25 -5.68
CA LEU A 91 5.13 -3.43 -5.36
C LEU A 91 5.38 -4.91 -5.09
N GLU A 92 6.42 -5.47 -5.71
CA GLU A 92 6.90 -6.81 -5.40
C GLU A 92 8.27 -6.74 -4.73
N ARG A 93 8.54 -7.66 -3.80
CA ARG A 93 9.91 -7.84 -3.29
C ARG A 93 10.72 -8.51 -4.40
N ALA A 94 11.86 -7.92 -4.75
CA ALA A 94 12.81 -8.60 -5.62
C ALA A 94 13.34 -9.83 -4.87
N THR A 95 13.10 -11.01 -5.44
CA THR A 95 13.74 -12.28 -5.06
C THR A 95 15.19 -12.35 -5.48
#